data_AF-A0A7X7XNX2-F1
#
_entry.id   AF-A0A7X7XNX2-F1
#
_cell.length_a   1.000
_cell.length_b   1.000
_cell.length_c   1.000
_cell.angle_alpha   90.00
_cell.angle_beta   90.00
_cell.angle_gamma   90.00
#
_symmetry.space_group_name_H-M   'P 1'
#
loop_
_entity.id
_entity.type
_entity.pdbx_description
1 polymer ?
#
loop_
_entity_poly.entity_id
_entity_poly.type
_entity_poly.pdbx_seq_one_letter_code
_entity_poly.pdbx_strand_id
1 'polypeptide(L)' 'MITVAEPLTVADRCDRCGAQAYLRVTLPSGGELLFCAHHARAHQDKLRQVALNIQDETSRLA' A
#
# COMPACT_ATOMS: atom_id res chain seq x y z
N MET A 1 -7.82 3.80 -19.81
CA MET A 1 -7.96 4.88 -18.81
C MET A 1 -6.92 4.62 -17.74
N ILE A 2 -6.00 5.56 -17.48
CA ILE A 2 -5.04 5.43 -16.38
C ILE A 2 -5.76 5.96 -15.15
N THR A 3 -6.24 5.06 -14.29
CA THR A 3 -6.75 5.43 -12.96
C THR A 3 -5.57 5.89 -12.12
N VAL A 4 -5.50 7.19 -11.86
CA VAL A 4 -4.58 7.73 -10.85
C VAL A 4 -5.16 7.38 -9.49
N ALA A 5 -4.43 6.57 -8.73
CA ALA A 5 -4.86 6.19 -7.39
C ALA A 5 -4.87 7.43 -6.47
N GLU A 6 -5.94 7.62 -5.71
CA GLU A 6 -6.07 8.75 -4.78
C GLU A 6 -4.96 8.71 -3.71
N PRO A 7 -4.43 9.86 -3.26
CA PRO A 7 -3.42 9.88 -2.21
C PRO A 7 -3.91 9.20 -0.94
N LEU A 8 -3.04 8.47 -0.26
CA LEU A 8 -3.34 7.91 1.06
C LEU A 8 -3.47 9.03 2.10
N THR A 9 -4.47 8.89 2.96
CA THR A 9 -4.81 9.85 4.00
C THR A 9 -4.46 9.28 5.37
N VAL A 10 -4.63 10.11 6.40
CA VAL A 10 -4.53 9.65 7.78
C VAL A 10 -5.68 8.72 8.17
N ALA A 11 -6.74 8.57 7.37
CA ALA A 11 -7.83 7.62 7.64
C ALA A 11 -7.51 6.22 7.12
N ASP A 12 -6.57 6.09 6.17
CA ASP A 12 -6.14 4.81 5.63
C ASP A 12 -5.32 4.03 6.68
N ARG A 13 -5.71 2.78 6.91
CA ARG A 13 -5.18 1.94 7.99
C ARG A 13 -4.52 0.72 7.40
N CYS A 14 -3.39 0.33 7.97
CA CYS A 14 -2.72 -0.91 7.63
C CYS A 14 -3.61 -2.08 8.01
N ASP A 15 -3.89 -2.97 7.06
CA ASP A 15 -4.76 -4.13 7.27
C ASP A 15 -4.21 -5.11 8.31
N ARG A 16 -2.90 -5.03 8.60
CA ARG A 16 -2.24 -5.91 9.58
C ARG A 16 -2.24 -5.38 11.01
N CYS A 17 -2.10 -4.06 11.23
CA CYS A 17 -1.98 -3.50 12.59
C CYS A 17 -2.80 -2.25 12.88
N GLY A 18 -3.53 -1.71 11.91
CA GLY A 18 -4.32 -0.50 12.09
C GLY A 18 -3.51 0.80 12.20
N ALA A 19 -2.18 0.79 12.06
CA ALA A 19 -1.40 2.02 11.93
C ALA A 19 -1.73 2.76 10.62
N GLN A 20 -1.36 4.02 10.47
CA GLN A 20 -1.53 4.74 9.20
C GLN A 20 -0.84 4.00 8.04
N ALA A 21 -1.56 3.86 6.92
CA ALA A 21 -1.04 3.29 5.70
C ALA A 21 -0.23 4.32 4.89
N TYR A 22 0.84 3.84 4.27
CA TYR A 22 1.68 4.59 3.33
C TYR A 22 1.92 3.80 2.04
N LEU A 23 1.39 2.58 1.97
CA LEU A 23 1.44 1.73 0.78
C LEU A 23 0.04 1.23 0.46
N ARG A 24 -0.37 1.33 -0.80
CA ARG A 24 -1.54 0.64 -1.35
C ARG A 24 -1.09 -0.35 -2.41
N VAL A 25 -1.52 -1.59 -2.27
CA VAL A 25 -1.18 -2.69 -3.17
C VAL A 25 -2.45 -3.14 -3.86
N THR A 26 -2.55 -2.94 -5.16
CA THR A 26 -3.65 -3.45 -5.98
C THR A 26 -3.31 -4.88 -6.40
N LEU A 27 -4.24 -5.81 -6.21
CA LEU A 27 -4.12 -7.21 -6.60
C LEU A 27 -4.72 -7.44 -7.99
N PRO A 28 -4.25 -8.45 -8.76
CA PRO A 28 -4.84 -8.83 -10.05
C PRO A 28 -6.33 -9.18 -9.98
N SER A 29 -6.83 -9.59 -8.81
CA SER A 29 -8.25 -9.86 -8.55
C SER A 29 -9.12 -8.59 -8.45
N GLY A 30 -8.51 -7.40 -8.47
CA GLY A 30 -9.20 -6.11 -8.35
C GLY A 30 -9.36 -5.60 -6.91
N GLY A 31 -8.93 -6.37 -5.91
CA GLY A 31 -8.89 -5.93 -4.50
C GLY A 31 -7.64 -5.11 -4.17
N GLU A 32 -7.67 -4.45 -3.01
CA GLU A 32 -6.55 -3.65 -2.51
C GLU A 32 -6.15 -4.10 -1.10
N LEU A 33 -4.86 -3.96 -0.79
CA LEU A 33 -4.30 -4.13 0.54
C LEU A 33 -3.51 -2.90 0.94
N LEU A 34 -3.70 -2.44 2.17
CA LEU A 34 -3.08 -1.26 2.75
C LEU A 34 -2.00 -1.66 3.78
N PHE A 35 -0.84 -1.04 3.66
CA PHE A 35 0.30 -1.30 4.55
C PHE A 35 0.86 -0.01 5.14
N CYS A 36 1.19 -0.07 6.44
CA CYS A 36 2.10 0.91 7.03
C CYS A 36 3.51 0.70 6.47
N ALA A 37 4.38 1.71 6.55
CA ALA A 37 5.74 1.61 6.05
C ALA A 37 6.53 0.42 6.66
N HIS A 38 6.27 0.09 7.93
CA HIS A 38 6.87 -1.08 8.59
C HIS A 38 6.46 -2.39 7.91
N HIS A 39 5.17 -2.68 7.77
CA HIS A 39 4.72 -3.96 7.20
C HIS A 39 4.93 -4.04 5.68
N ALA A 40 4.92 -2.92 4.98
CA ALA A 40 5.33 -2.85 3.59
C ALA A 40 6.77 -3.35 3.42
N ARG A 41 7.72 -2.86 4.24
CA ARG A 41 9.11 -3.35 4.23
C ARG A 41 9.22 -4.82 4.64
N ALA A 42 8.51 -5.23 5.68
CA ALA A 42 8.55 -6.61 6.17
C ALA A 42 8.03 -7.63 5.14
N HIS A 43 7.20 -7.22 4.19
CA HIS A 43 6.61 -8.09 3.17
C HIS A 43 7.02 -7.73 1.73
N GLN A 44 8.01 -6.86 1.53
CA GLN A 44 8.33 -6.25 0.24
C GLN A 44 8.50 -7.27 -0.89
N ASP A 45 9.26 -8.35 -0.65
CA ASP A 45 9.53 -9.35 -1.68
C ASP A 45 8.25 -10.03 -2.17
N LYS A 46 7.35 -10.37 -1.25
CA LYS A 46 6.07 -11.00 -1.60
C LYS A 46 5.13 -10.02 -2.27
N LEU A 47 5.07 -8.78 -1.80
CA LEU A 47 4.25 -7.73 -2.40
C LEU A 47 4.64 -7.51 -3.87
N ARG A 48 5.93 -7.46 -4.19
CA ARG A 48 6.42 -7.32 -5.57
C ARG A 48 6.04 -8.49 -6.49
N GLN A 49 5.85 -9.68 -5.94
CA GLN A 49 5.48 -10.87 -6.72
C GLN A 49 3.98 -10.94 -7.04
N VAL A 50 3.13 -10.41 -6.15
CA VAL A 50 1.67 -10.58 -6.23
C VAL A 50 0.93 -9.31 -6.63
N ALA A 51 1.57 -8.14 -6.55
CA ALA A 51 0.95 -6.86 -6.86
C ALA A 51 0.77 -6.66 -8.37
N LEU A 52 -0.41 -6.18 -8.76
CA LEU A 52 -0.64 -5.56 -10.06
C LEU A 52 -0.07 -4.14 -10.09
N ASN A 53 -0.24 -3.40 -9.00
CA ASN A 53 0.26 -2.04 -8.83
C ASN A 53 0.62 -1.76 -7.36
N ILE A 54 1.62 -0.91 -7.14
CA ILE A 54 2.02 -0.46 -5.81
C ILE A 54 2.11 1.07 -5.82
N GLN A 55 1.26 1.72 -5.02
CA GLN A 55 1.37 3.14 -4.68
C GLN A 55 2.18 3.23 -3.37
N ASP A 56 3.42 3.70 -3.46
CA ASP A 56 4.30 3.96 -2.32
C ASP A 56 4.34 5.47 -2.03
N GLU A 57 3.91 5.83 -0.83
CA GLU A 57 4.00 7.19 -0.30
C GLU A 57 4.87 7.27 0.95
N THR A 58 5.78 6.31 1.15
CA THR A 58 6.66 6.26 2.33
C THR A 58 7.62 7.45 2.38
N SER A 59 7.83 8.13 1.26
CA SER A 59 8.55 9.41 1.17
C SER A 59 7.94 10.53 2.03
N ARG A 60 6.66 10.42 2.41
CA ARG A 60 5.97 11.40 3.29
C ARG A 60 6.33 11.27 4.78
N LEU A 61 7.15 10.29 5.14
CA LEU A 61 7.65 10.09 6.51
C LEU A 61 8.96 10.85 6.80
N ALA A 62 9.53 11.52 5.80
CA ALA A 62 10.80 12.25 5.91
C ALA A 62 10.65 13.59 6.64
#